data_AF-A0A2P6RDS5-F1
#
_entry.id   AF-A0A2P6RDS5-F1
#
_cell.length_a   1.000
_cell.length_b   1.000
_cell.length_c   1.000
_cell.angle_alpha   90.00
_cell.angle_beta   90.00
_cell.angle_gamma   90.00
#
_symmetry.space_group_name_H-M   'P 1'
#
loop_
_entity.id
_entity.type
_entity.pdbx_description
1 polymer ?
#
loop_
_entity_poly.entity_id
_entity_poly.type
_entity_poly.pdbx_seq_one_letter_code
_entity_poly.pdbx_strand_id
1 'polypeptide(L)'
;MANDLDLDALLRYAASNVTGFPPSPSNFTFSKFEHGQLNPTYLMQVGSGASVKRYVLRKKPPGKLLQSAHAVEREFQVLQALGNHTVVPVPKVFCLCTDPSVIGTAFYIMEFLEWRIFVNPKLPILVFDLGLC
;
A
#
# COMPACT_ATOMS: atom_id res chain seq x y z
N MET A 1 -4.66 -20.58 2.58
CA MET A 1 -3.68 -20.48 3.68
C MET A 1 -2.82 -19.27 3.38
N ALA A 2 -2.99 -18.18 4.15
CA ALA A 2 -2.15 -17.00 4.03
C ALA A 2 -0.74 -17.42 4.42
N ASN A 3 0.22 -17.40 3.49
CA ASN A 3 1.62 -17.57 3.84
C ASN A 3 1.99 -16.45 4.82
N ASP A 4 2.47 -16.84 6.00
CA ASP A 4 2.90 -15.98 7.10
C ASP A 4 3.79 -14.86 6.58
N LEU A 5 3.26 -13.64 6.58
CA LEU A 5 4.01 -12.43 6.32
C LEU A 5 4.56 -11.97 7.67
N ASP A 6 5.87 -11.81 7.81
CA ASP A 6 6.48 -11.33 9.05
C ASP A 6 6.07 -9.87 9.30
N LEU A 7 5.00 -9.69 10.07
CA LEU A 7 4.42 -8.38 10.37
C LEU A 7 5.35 -7.55 11.28
N ASP A 8 6.17 -8.19 12.11
CA ASP A 8 7.10 -7.49 12.98
C ASP A 8 8.27 -6.92 12.18
N ALA A 9 8.81 -7.69 11.22
CA ALA A 9 9.80 -7.19 10.27
C ALA A 9 9.24 -6.04 9.42
N LEU A 10 7.99 -6.16 8.96
CA LEU A 10 7.30 -5.09 8.23
C LEU A 10 7.17 -3.82 9.09
N LEU A 11 6.75 -3.93 10.36
CA LEU A 11 6.59 -2.79 11.26
C LEU A 11 7.93 -2.09 11.53
N ARG A 12 9.00 -2.86 11.78
CA ARG A 12 10.36 -2.31 11.95
C ARG A 12 10.83 -1.57 10.70
N TYR A 13 10.61 -2.17 9.53
CA TYR A 13 10.95 -1.56 8.26
C TYR A 13 10.17 -0.26 8.04
N ALA A 14 8.86 -0.28 8.26
CA ALA A 14 7.99 0.88 8.07
C ALA A 14 8.36 2.03 9.02
N ALA A 15 8.60 1.74 10.31
CA ALA A 15 9.03 2.73 11.29
C ALA A 15 10.35 3.43 10.90
N SER A 16 11.25 2.71 10.22
CA SER A 16 12.55 3.25 9.80
C SER A 16 12.48 4.02 8.47
N ASN A 17 11.53 3.69 7.59
CA ASN A 17 11.53 4.15 6.20
C ASN A 17 10.33 5.03 5.81
N VAL A 18 9.26 5.06 6.60
CA VAL A 18 8.06 5.85 6.30
C VAL A 18 8.06 7.11 7.16
N THR A 19 8.18 8.27 6.50
CA THR A 19 8.14 9.57 7.20
C THR A 19 6.82 9.75 7.94
N GLY A 20 6.90 10.00 9.25
CA GLY A 20 5.72 10.20 10.10
C GLY A 20 5.04 8.91 10.53
N PHE A 21 5.66 7.75 10.31
CA PHE A 21 5.20 6.48 10.87
C PHE A 21 5.27 6.51 12.41
N PRO A 22 4.28 5.96 13.13
CA PRO A 22 4.33 5.91 14.58
C PRO A 22 5.53 5.07 15.07
N PRO A 23 6.43 5.61 15.90
CA PRO A 23 7.64 4.89 16.33
C PRO A 23 7.34 3.71 17.26
N SER A 24 6.26 3.81 18.04
CA SER A 24 5.80 2.76 18.95
C SER A 24 4.30 2.54 18.77
N PRO A 25 3.87 1.75 17.76
CA PRO A 25 2.45 1.43 17.56
C PRO A 25 1.87 0.68 18.77
N SER A 26 0.70 1.11 19.25
CA SER A 26 -0.06 0.42 20.29
C SER A 26 -1.06 -0.60 19.73
N ASN A 27 -1.41 -0.47 18.45
CA ASN A 27 -2.26 -1.41 17.72
C ASN A 27 -1.85 -1.43 16.24
N PHE A 28 -1.91 -2.60 15.61
CA PHE A 28 -1.65 -2.76 14.20
C PHE A 28 -2.64 -3.74 13.58
N THR A 29 -3.34 -3.30 12.52
CA THR A 29 -4.15 -4.18 11.68
C THR A 29 -3.62 -4.22 10.26
N PHE A 30 -3.65 -5.40 9.67
CA PHE A 30 -3.18 -5.66 8.32
C PHE A 30 -4.22 -6.49 7.57
N SER A 31 -4.90 -5.88 6.60
CA SER A 31 -5.99 -6.52 5.85
C SER A 31 -5.78 -6.40 4.36
N LYS A 32 -6.09 -7.46 3.61
CA LYS A 32 -5.98 -7.46 2.15
C LYS A 32 -7.19 -6.77 1.55
N PHE A 33 -7.01 -5.99 0.48
CA PHE A 33 -8.13 -5.54 -0.34
C PHE A 33 -8.68 -6.67 -1.19
N GLU A 34 -10.00 -6.72 -1.36
CA GLU A 34 -10.69 -7.72 -2.18
C GLU A 34 -10.38 -7.56 -3.69
N HIS A 35 -10.13 -6.32 -4.12
CA HIS A 35 -9.83 -5.95 -5.50
C HIS A 35 -8.31 -5.75 -5.70
N GLY A 36 -7.79 -6.07 -6.89
CA GLY A 36 -6.35 -5.97 -7.19
C GLY A 36 -5.62 -7.32 -7.19
N GLN A 37 -6.13 -8.29 -7.96
CA GLN A 37 -5.72 -9.69 -7.90
C GLN A 37 -4.28 -9.97 -8.40
N LEU A 38 -3.71 -9.12 -9.28
CA LEU A 38 -2.36 -9.36 -9.82
C LEU A 38 -1.25 -9.04 -8.79
N ASN A 39 -1.27 -7.85 -8.19
CA ASN A 39 -0.33 -7.44 -7.14
C ASN A 39 -1.10 -7.29 -5.82
N PRO A 40 -0.93 -8.21 -4.87
CA PRO A 40 -1.58 -8.13 -3.57
C PRO A 40 -1.40 -6.75 -2.93
N THR A 41 -2.52 -6.12 -2.59
CA THR A 41 -2.57 -4.79 -1.97
C THR A 41 -3.26 -4.92 -0.61
N TYR A 42 -2.73 -4.25 0.40
CA TYR A 42 -3.13 -4.37 1.80
C TYR A 42 -3.29 -3.01 2.45
N LEU A 43 -4.29 -2.88 3.31
CA LEU A 43 -4.44 -1.78 4.26
C LEU A 43 -3.62 -2.07 5.52
N MET A 44 -2.79 -1.11 5.90
CA MET A 44 -2.09 -1.05 7.18
C MET A 44 -2.76 0.03 8.03
N GLN A 45 -3.36 -0.32 9.17
CA GLN A 45 -3.80 0.67 10.15
C GLN A 45 -2.92 0.58 11.40
N VAL A 46 -2.33 1.72 11.76
CA VAL A 46 -1.33 1.81 12.82
C VAL A 46 -1.84 2.80 13.87
N GLY A 47 -2.23 2.26 15.02
CA GLY A 47 -2.67 3.04 16.18
C GLY A 47 -1.49 3.43 17.07
N SER A 48 -1.51 4.63 17.61
CA SER A 48 -0.57 5.11 18.62
C SER A 48 -1.31 6.03 19.60
N GLY A 49 -1.68 5.49 20.76
CA GLY A 49 -2.58 6.17 21.69
C GLY A 49 -3.96 6.35 21.06
N ALA A 50 -4.48 7.58 21.07
CA ALA A 50 -5.80 7.90 20.50
C ALA A 50 -5.79 8.12 18.96
N SER A 51 -4.62 8.17 18.32
CA SER A 51 -4.50 8.44 16.88
C SER A 51 -4.33 7.16 16.08
N VAL A 52 -4.97 7.09 14.90
CA VAL A 52 -4.81 5.99 13.94
C VAL A 52 -4.34 6.58 12.61
N LYS A 53 -3.24 6.06 12.07
CA LYS A 53 -2.78 6.36 10.71
C LYS A 53 -3.01 5.16 9.79
N ARG A 54 -3.32 5.42 8.52
CA ARG A 54 -3.55 4.39 7.51
C ARG A 54 -2.52 4.52 6.40
N TYR A 55 -2.09 3.37 5.89
CA TYR A 55 -1.16 3.26 4.76
C TYR A 55 -1.61 2.11 3.86
N VAL A 56 -1.15 2.13 2.61
CA VAL A 56 -1.36 1.02 1.68
C VAL A 56 -0.02 0.36 1.38
N LEU A 57 0.02 -0.96 1.50
CA LEU A 57 1.15 -1.78 1.06
C LEU A 57 0.76 -2.51 -0.22
N ARG A 58 1.58 -2.38 -1.26
CA ARG A 58 1.43 -3.14 -2.51
C ARG A 58 2.68 -3.96 -2.76
N LYS A 59 2.52 -5.26 -3.00
CA LYS A 59 3.64 -6.20 -3.11
C LYS A 59 3.50 -7.12 -4.31
N LYS A 60 4.61 -7.72 -4.71
CA LYS A 60 4.60 -8.83 -5.67
C LYS A 60 3.87 -10.05 -5.06
N PRO A 61 3.19 -10.87 -5.87
CA PRO A 61 2.75 -12.19 -5.40
C PRO A 61 3.98 -13.06 -5.08
N PRO A 62 3.83 -14.06 -4.19
CA PRO A 62 4.91 -14.99 -3.88
C PRO A 62 5.21 -15.90 -5.08
N GLY A 63 6.42 -16.49 -5.11
CA GLY A 63 6.80 -17.52 -6.08
C GLY A 63 7.61 -17.01 -7.28
N LYS A 64 7.78 -17.87 -8.29
CA LYS A 64 8.55 -17.54 -9.50
C LYS A 64 7.68 -16.71 -10.45
N LEU A 65 8.10 -15.47 -10.68
CA LEU A 65 7.35 -14.50 -11.47
C LEU A 65 7.91 -14.38 -12.89
N LEU A 66 7.03 -14.13 -13.85
CA LEU A 66 7.43 -13.75 -15.20
C LEU A 66 7.99 -12.32 -15.18
N GLN A 67 9.06 -12.09 -15.94
CA GLN A 67 9.90 -10.89 -15.85
C GLN A 67 9.17 -9.55 -16.09
N SER A 68 8.07 -9.54 -16.85
CA SER A 68 7.24 -8.35 -17.11
C SER A 68 5.93 -8.30 -16.29
N ALA A 69 5.58 -9.39 -15.62
CA ALA A 69 4.45 -9.44 -14.71
C ALA A 69 4.89 -8.90 -13.34
N HIS A 70 4.03 -8.16 -12.65
CA HIS A 70 4.25 -7.74 -11.25
C HIS A 70 5.42 -6.75 -11.03
N ALA A 71 5.57 -5.77 -11.90
CA ALA A 71 6.62 -4.73 -11.81
C ALA A 71 6.30 -3.62 -10.79
N VAL A 72 6.16 -3.97 -9.51
CA VAL A 72 5.84 -3.00 -8.43
C VAL A 72 6.91 -1.91 -8.26
N GLU A 73 8.17 -2.18 -8.60
CA GLU A 73 9.24 -1.19 -8.59
C GLU A 73 8.97 -0.09 -9.64
N ARG A 74 8.51 -0.48 -10.83
CA ARG A 74 8.15 0.45 -11.88
C ARG A 74 6.93 1.27 -11.48
N GLU A 75 5.93 0.64 -10.87
CA GLU A 75 4.75 1.34 -10.32
C GLU A 75 5.18 2.43 -9.31
N PHE A 76 6.05 2.08 -8.36
CA PHE A 76 6.60 3.04 -7.39
C PHE A 76 7.32 4.21 -8.06
N GLN A 77 8.21 3.92 -9.02
CA GLN A 77 8.97 4.96 -9.73
C GLN A 77 8.05 5.93 -10.50
N VAL A 78 7.02 5.40 -11.17
CA VAL A 78 6.05 6.22 -11.90
C VAL A 78 5.26 7.11 -10.93
N LEU A 79 4.75 6.55 -9.83
CA LEU A 79 4.01 7.31 -8.82
C LEU A 79 4.88 8.40 -8.19
N GLN A 80 6.12 8.08 -7.85
CA GLN A 80 7.07 9.05 -7.30
C GLN A 80 7.36 10.19 -8.28
N ALA A 81 7.62 9.86 -9.54
CA ALA A 81 7.90 10.87 -10.56
C ALA A 81 6.69 11.78 -10.81
N LEU A 82 5.48 11.20 -10.90
CA LEU A 82 4.25 11.98 -11.06
C LEU A 82 4.04 12.92 -9.87
N GLY A 83 4.18 12.43 -8.64
CA GLY A 83 3.97 13.23 -7.43
C GLY A 83 5.02 14.32 -7.21
N ASN A 84 6.26 14.10 -7.66
CA ASN A 84 7.35 15.07 -7.45
C ASN A 84 7.48 16.10 -8.57
N HIS A 85 7.07 15.78 -9.79
CA HIS A 85 7.41 16.57 -10.98
C HIS A 85 6.20 17.06 -11.78
N THR A 86 4.97 16.74 -11.35
CA THR A 86 3.76 17.14 -12.06
C THR A 86 2.67 17.61 -11.10
N VAL A 87 1.56 18.09 -11.65
CA VAL A 87 0.34 18.44 -10.89
C VAL A 87 -0.70 17.30 -10.88
N VAL A 88 -0.36 16.13 -11.42
CA VAL A 88 -1.27 14.98 -11.46
C VAL A 88 -1.48 14.47 -10.02
N PRO A 89 -2.74 14.38 -9.54
CA PRO A 89 -2.99 13.86 -8.20
C PRO A 89 -2.68 12.36 -8.15
N VAL A 90 -1.70 12.00 -7.34
CA VAL A 90 -1.31 10.61 -7.06
C VAL A 90 -1.08 10.44 -5.56
N PRO A 91 -1.26 9.22 -5.00
CA PRO A 91 -0.89 8.95 -3.62
C PRO A 91 0.59 9.21 -3.40
N LYS A 92 0.94 9.81 -2.25
CA LYS A 92 2.35 9.88 -1.86
C LYS A 92 2.91 8.48 -1.64
N VAL A 93 3.94 8.11 -2.38
CA VAL A 93 4.72 6.90 -2.09
C VAL A 93 5.81 7.22 -1.06
N PHE A 94 5.97 6.35 -0.06
CA PHE A 94 6.90 6.57 1.05
C PHE A 94 8.22 5.84 0.85
N CYS A 95 8.18 4.54 0.57
CA CYS A 95 9.38 3.73 0.42
C CYS A 95 9.11 2.51 -0.47
N LEU A 96 10.18 2.03 -1.11
CA LEU A 96 10.25 0.79 -1.86
C LEU A 96 11.25 -0.14 -1.17
N CYS A 97 10.85 -1.39 -0.93
CA CYS A 97 11.71 -2.45 -0.43
C CYS A 97 11.86 -3.53 -1.49
N THR A 98 13.09 -3.79 -1.91
CA THR A 98 13.43 -4.91 -2.81
C THR A 98 14.14 -6.06 -2.10
N ASP A 99 14.41 -5.92 -0.81
CA ASP A 99 15.02 -6.97 0.00
C ASP A 99 13.98 -8.05 0.36
N PRO A 100 14.10 -9.28 -0.16
CA PRO A 100 13.17 -10.36 0.17
C PRO A 100 13.29 -10.81 1.63
N SER A 101 14.33 -10.45 2.37
CA SER A 101 14.47 -10.82 3.78
C SER A 101 13.42 -10.16 4.69
N VAL A 102 12.80 -9.05 4.24
CA VAL A 102 11.85 -8.28 5.06
C VAL A 102 10.49 -8.97 5.14
N ILE A 103 9.86 -9.28 3.99
CA ILE A 103 8.54 -9.96 3.93
C ILE A 103 8.42 -10.98 2.78
N GLY A 104 9.54 -11.49 2.28
CA GLY A 104 9.61 -12.52 1.24
C GLY A 104 9.42 -12.03 -0.20
N THR A 105 8.91 -10.82 -0.42
CA THR A 105 8.67 -10.25 -1.76
C THR A 105 8.93 -8.76 -1.77
N ALA A 106 9.34 -8.19 -2.92
CA ALA A 106 9.40 -6.75 -3.08
C ALA A 106 8.03 -6.08 -2.89
N PHE A 107 8.03 -4.91 -2.27
CA PHE A 107 6.83 -4.14 -1.93
C PHE A 107 7.13 -2.65 -1.82
N TYR A 108 6.09 -1.83 -1.92
CA TYR A 108 6.17 -0.41 -1.56
C TYR A 108 5.03 -0.02 -0.63
N ILE A 109 5.24 1.03 0.16
CA ILE A 109 4.24 1.63 1.04
C ILE A 109 3.87 3.00 0.49
N MET A 110 2.58 3.30 0.44
CA MET A 110 2.04 4.59 0.00
C MET A 110 0.95 5.08 0.93
N GLU A 111 0.56 6.33 0.70
CA GLU A 111 -0.55 7.00 1.35
C GLU A 111 -1.86 6.23 1.12
N PHE A 112 -2.63 6.11 2.20
CA PHE A 112 -4.01 5.70 2.09
C PHE A 112 -4.87 6.94 1.78
N LEU A 113 -5.52 6.94 0.62
CA LEU A 113 -6.43 8.00 0.21
C LEU A 113 -7.88 7.57 0.46
N GLU A 114 -8.56 8.29 1.35
CA GLU A 114 -10.00 8.12 1.52
C GLU A 114 -10.72 8.82 0.35
N TRP A 115 -11.28 8.02 -0.55
CA TRP A 115 -11.89 8.54 -1.78
C TRP A 115 -13.16 7.77 -2.18
N ARG A 116 -13.81 8.24 -3.25
CA ARG A 116 -15.03 7.68 -3.83
C ARG A 116 -14.73 7.10 -5.21
N ILE A 117 -15.05 5.83 -5.40
CA ILE A 117 -14.87 5.17 -6.70
C ILE A 117 -16.20 5.20 -7.45
N PHE A 118 -16.24 5.92 -8.57
CA PHE A 118 -17.40 5.92 -9.45
C PHE A 118 -17.32 4.75 -10.42
N VAL A 119 -17.90 3.62 -10.02
CA VAL A 119 -17.92 2.39 -10.84
C VAL A 119 -18.85 2.50 -12.05
N ASN A 120 -19.88 3.35 -11.98
CA ASN A 120 -20.80 3.58 -13.09
C ASN A 120 -20.36 4.83 -13.90
N PRO A 121 -19.87 4.69 -15.14
CA PRO A 121 -19.40 5.81 -15.94
C PRO A 121 -20.53 6.74 -16.40
N LYS A 122 -21.80 6.30 -16.31
CA LYS A 122 -22.96 7.16 -16.60
C LYS A 122 -23.22 8.20 -15.51
N LEU A 123 -22.53 8.09 -14.35
CA LEU A 123 -22.68 8.94 -13.18
C LEU A 123 -24.15 9.28 -12.83
N PRO A 124 -25.11 8.33 -12.93
CA PRO A 124 -26.52 8.69 -12.96
C PRO A 124 -27.02 9.17 -11.59
N ILE A 125 -26.31 8.85 -10.51
CA ILE A 125 -26.57 9.34 -9.16
C ILE A 125 -25.21 9.38 -8.43
N LEU A 126 -24.89 10.50 -7.79
CA LEU A 126 -23.79 10.62 -6.81
C LEU A 126 -24.16 9.86 -5.52
N VAL A 127 -24.54 8.58 -5.60
CA VAL A 127 -24.69 7.74 -4.41
C VAL A 127 -23.31 7.35 -3.92
N PHE A 128 -23.09 7.55 -2.64
CA PHE A 128 -21.81 7.41 -1.97
C PHE A 128 -21.47 5.94 -1.75
N ASP A 129 -20.62 5.37 -2.60
CA ASP A 129 -19.88 4.15 -2.26
C ASP A 129 -18.44 4.54 -1.87
N LEU A 130 -18.14 4.40 -0.58
CA LEU A 130 -16.79 4.55 -0.03
C LEU A 130 -15.96 3.33 -0.48
N GLY A 131 -15.46 3.38 -1.71
CA GLY A 131 -14.54 2.38 -2.23
C GLY A 131 -13.13 2.63 -1.70
N LEU A 132 -12.55 1.66 -1.00
CA LEU A 132 -11.15 1.69 -0.59
C LEU A 132 -10.25 1.22 -1.75
N CYS A 133 -9.25 2.02 -2.13
CA CYS A 133 -8.11 1.59 -2.94
C CYS A 133 -6.83 1.61 -2.10
#